data_AF-A0A5E5P248-F1
#
_entry.id   AF-A0A5E5P248-F1
#
_cell.length_a   1.000
_cell.length_b   1.000
_cell.length_c   1.000
_cell.angle_alpha   90.00
_cell.angle_beta   90.00
_cell.angle_gamma   90.00
#
_symmetry.space_group_name_H-M   'P 1'
#
loop_
_entity.id
_entity.type
_entity.pdbx_description
1 polymer ?
#
loop_
_entity_poly.entity_id
_entity_poly.type
_entity_poly.pdbx_seq_one_letter_code
_entity_poly.pdbx_strand_id
1 'polypeptide(L)'
;MFAFFINMVFNSGMDTTKTDHPDWALIIDLGGPAKVARLLGYESRGGIQRVQNWRYRGIPADVKLAFPEIFLRDLTRRRLRGHRNSAIA
;
A
#
# COMPACT_ATOMS: atom_id res chain seq x y z
N MET A 1 14.97 15.87 -8.10
CA MET A 1 15.56 14.95 -7.10
C MET A 1 15.04 15.26 -5.69
N PHE A 2 13.73 15.43 -5.49
CA PHE A 2 13.15 15.90 -4.22
C PHE A 2 11.73 15.36 -4.01
N ALA A 3 11.59 14.05 -3.72
CA ALA A 3 10.30 13.46 -3.35
C ALA A 3 10.42 12.51 -2.15
N PHE A 4 11.38 12.74 -1.25
CA PHE A 4 11.61 11.89 -0.09
C PHE A 4 11.11 12.47 1.25
N PHE A 5 10.78 13.77 1.33
CA PHE A 5 10.49 14.45 2.61
C PHE A 5 9.03 14.88 2.86
N ILE A 6 8.13 14.93 1.87
CA ILE A 6 6.79 15.53 2.06
C ILE A 6 5.81 14.64 2.87
N ASN A 7 6.18 13.41 3.24
CA ASN A 7 5.35 12.59 4.14
C ASN A 7 6.03 12.29 5.48
N MET A 8 6.92 13.20 5.93
CA MET A 8 7.50 13.16 7.26
C MET A 8 7.42 14.55 7.88
N VAL A 9 6.20 14.96 8.26
CA VAL A 9 5.91 15.90 9.36
C VAL A 9 4.37 16.03 9.45
N PHE A 10 3.87 16.02 10.68
CA PHE A 10 2.46 16.00 11.13
C PHE A 10 1.73 14.65 11.06
N ASN A 11 1.62 13.98 12.20
CA ASN A 11 0.39 14.01 12.99
C ASN A 11 0.71 13.53 14.41
N SER A 12 1.03 14.46 15.31
CA SER A 12 0.89 14.24 16.75
C SER A 12 -0.59 14.43 17.08
N GLY A 13 -1.38 13.39 16.84
CA GLY A 13 -2.79 13.32 17.22
C GLY A 13 -3.01 12.01 17.97
N MET A 14 -3.28 12.12 19.27
CA MET A 14 -3.63 11.00 20.14
C MET A 14 -4.83 10.23 19.58
N ASP A 15 -4.71 8.91 19.46
CA ASP A 15 -5.87 8.00 19.56
C ASP A 15 -5.43 6.82 20.45
N THR A 16 -6.03 6.72 21.62
CA THR A 16 -5.74 5.66 22.61
C THR A 16 -6.42 4.34 22.24
N THR A 17 -7.11 4.29 21.09
CA THR A 17 -7.70 3.09 20.49
C THR A 17 -7.11 2.82 19.10
N LYS A 18 -5.80 2.58 19.05
CA LYS A 18 -5.02 2.47 17.80
C LYS A 18 -5.37 1.20 17.01
N THR A 19 -6.51 1.23 16.32
CA THR A 19 -6.95 0.17 15.43
C THR A 19 -6.14 0.24 14.14
N ASP A 20 -5.65 -0.91 13.68
CA ASP A 20 -4.88 -1.00 12.45
C ASP A 20 -5.77 -0.63 11.26
N HIS A 21 -5.26 0.19 10.33
CA HIS A 21 -5.97 0.52 9.10
C HIS A 21 -6.23 -0.78 8.31
N PRO A 22 -7.37 -0.96 7.61
CA PRO A 22 -7.67 -2.20 6.86
C PRO A 22 -6.57 -2.61 5.87
N ASP A 23 -5.88 -1.64 5.27
CA ASP A 23 -4.72 -1.88 4.40
C ASP A 23 -3.55 -2.58 5.12
N TRP A 24 -3.47 -2.51 6.45
CA TRP A 24 -2.42 -3.16 7.21
C TRP A 24 -2.45 -4.68 7.06
N ALA A 25 -3.64 -5.28 7.04
CA ALA A 25 -3.80 -6.72 6.81
C ALA A 25 -3.21 -7.13 5.45
N LEU A 26 -3.38 -6.30 4.41
CA LEU A 26 -2.78 -6.51 3.10
C LEU A 26 -1.24 -6.43 3.16
N ILE A 27 -0.68 -5.48 3.91
CA ILE A 27 0.79 -5.38 4.09
C ILE A 27 1.34 -6.63 4.79
N ILE A 28 0.62 -7.16 5.79
CA ILE A 28 1.01 -8.39 6.47
C ILE A 28 0.95 -9.59 5.52
N ASP A 29 -0.11 -9.73 4.72
CA ASP A 29 -0.27 -10.82 3.74
C ASP A 29 0.82 -10.78 2.65
N LEU A 30 1.23 -9.58 2.22
CA LEU A 30 2.36 -9.39 1.31
C LEU A 30 3.73 -9.76 1.92
N GLY A 31 3.76 -10.17 3.19
CA GLY A 31 4.94 -10.61 3.93
C GLY A 31 5.59 -9.51 4.76
N GLY A 32 4.82 -8.48 5.12
CA GLY A 32 5.19 -7.46 6.09
C GLY A 32 5.88 -6.23 5.50
N PRO A 33 6.09 -5.19 6.33
CA PRO A 33 6.55 -3.88 5.91
C PRO A 33 7.94 -3.90 5.27
N ALA A 34 8.83 -4.76 5.73
CA ALA A 34 10.17 -4.90 5.16
C ALA A 34 10.13 -5.49 3.74
N LYS A 35 9.28 -6.50 3.50
CA LYS A 35 9.13 -7.12 2.18
C LYS A 35 8.44 -6.17 1.22
N VAL A 36 7.39 -5.48 1.66
CA VAL A 36 6.71 -4.45 0.88
C VAL A 36 7.66 -3.31 0.52
N ALA A 37 8.48 -2.81 1.45
CA ALA A 37 9.48 -1.78 1.15
C ALA A 37 10.44 -2.22 0.02
N ARG A 38 10.90 -3.48 0.03
CA ARG A 38 11.73 -4.03 -1.05
C ARG A 38 10.99 -4.13 -2.38
N LEU A 39 9.74 -4.60 -2.38
CA LEU A 39 8.91 -4.69 -3.58
C LEU A 39 8.68 -3.32 -4.24
N LEU A 40 8.64 -2.25 -3.43
CA LEU A 40 8.47 -0.87 -3.89
C LEU A 40 9.79 -0.18 -4.26
N GLY A 41 10.94 -0.87 -4.13
CA GLY A 41 12.26 -0.29 -4.37
C GLY A 41 12.71 0.71 -3.32
N TYR A 42 12.12 0.69 -2.12
CA TYR A 42 12.51 1.55 -1.00
C TYR A 42 13.69 0.95 -0.21
N GLU A 43 14.84 0.79 -0.89
CA GLU A 43 16.07 0.24 -0.30
C GLU A 43 16.86 1.26 0.55
N SER A 44 16.48 2.54 0.48
CA SER A 44 17.12 3.61 1.24
C SER A 44 16.75 3.60 2.74
N ARG A 45 17.61 4.24 3.56
CA ARG A 45 17.32 4.47 4.99
C ARG A 45 15.96 5.16 5.14
N GLY A 46 15.02 4.49 5.81
CA GLY A 46 13.68 5.01 6.09
C GLY A 46 12.56 4.39 5.25
N GLY A 47 12.86 3.57 4.23
CA GLY A 47 11.85 2.89 3.42
C GLY A 47 10.91 2.00 4.23
N ILE A 48 11.47 1.18 5.12
CA ILE A 48 10.70 0.30 6.02
C ILE A 48 9.84 1.13 6.99
N GLN A 49 10.39 2.22 7.54
CA GLN A 49 9.66 3.10 8.46
C GLN A 49 8.48 3.80 7.78
N ARG A 50 8.64 4.19 6.50
CA ARG A 50 7.55 4.72 5.69
C ARG A 50 6.41 3.72 5.56
N VAL A 51 6.72 2.46 5.22
CA VAL A 51 5.69 1.41 5.12
C VAL A 51 5.06 1.10 6.48
N GLN A 52 5.86 1.11 7.55
CA GLN A 52 5.35 0.95 8.92
C GLN A 52 4.34 2.04 9.31
N ASN A 53 4.54 3.28 8.84
CA ASN A 53 3.59 4.37 9.09
C ASN A 53 2.22 4.15 8.42
N TRP A 54 2.16 3.37 7.35
CA TRP A 54 0.90 3.02 6.68
C TRP A 54 0.00 2.11 7.52
N ARG A 55 0.55 1.44 8.54
CA ARG A 55 -0.22 0.69 9.53
C ARG A 55 -1.39 1.48 10.10
N TYR A 56 -1.17 2.77 10.37
CA TYR A 56 -2.15 3.65 10.99
C TYR A 56 -2.75 4.65 10.01
N ARG A 57 -2.02 5.02 8.95
CA ARG A 57 -2.45 6.04 7.97
C ARG A 57 -3.13 5.46 6.73
N GLY A 58 -2.99 4.16 6.49
CA GLY A 58 -3.31 3.55 5.21
C GLY A 58 -2.23 3.74 4.16
N ILE A 59 -2.33 2.98 3.08
CA ILE A 59 -1.40 3.06 1.94
C ILE A 59 -1.86 4.22 1.04
N PRO A 60 -0.99 5.16 0.66
CA PRO A 60 -1.35 6.26 -0.23
C PRO A 60 -1.96 5.76 -1.55
N ALA A 61 -3.01 6.43 -2.02
CA ALA A 61 -3.71 6.04 -3.26
C ALA A 61 -2.76 6.03 -4.47
N ASP A 62 -1.87 7.02 -4.59
CA ASP A 62 -0.88 7.10 -5.66
C ASP A 62 0.06 5.89 -5.67
N VAL A 63 0.41 5.34 -4.50
CA VAL A 63 1.22 4.13 -4.38
C VAL A 63 0.44 2.91 -4.85
N LYS A 64 -0.85 2.81 -4.50
CA LYS A 64 -1.72 1.71 -4.98
C LYS A 64 -1.86 1.73 -6.50
N LEU A 65 -1.97 2.93 -7.08
CA LEU A 65 -2.10 3.12 -8.53
C LEU A 65 -0.77 2.91 -9.27
N ALA A 66 0.36 3.26 -8.67
CA ALA A 66 1.69 3.01 -9.23
C ALA A 66 2.05 1.51 -9.21
N PHE A 67 1.53 0.76 -8.24
CA PHE A 67 1.79 -0.67 -8.07
C PHE A 67 0.48 -1.50 -8.04
N PRO A 68 -0.33 -1.46 -9.12
CA PRO A 68 -1.62 -2.14 -9.16
C PRO A 68 -1.46 -3.66 -9.11
N GLU A 69 -0.35 -4.17 -9.65
CA GLU A 69 0.04 -5.59 -9.61
C GLU A 69 0.37 -6.08 -8.19
N ILE A 70 0.59 -5.18 -7.23
CA ILE A 70 0.85 -5.53 -5.83
C ILE A 70 -0.42 -5.36 -5.02
N PHE A 71 -1.06 -4.19 -5.10
CA PHE A 71 -2.16 -3.83 -4.20
C PHE A 71 -3.57 -4.06 -4.75
N LEU A 72 -3.72 -4.15 -6.08
CA LEU A 72 -5.03 -4.20 -6.75
C LEU A 72 -5.25 -5.49 -7.56
N ARG A 73 -4.49 -6.56 -7.27
CA ARG A 73 -4.56 -7.85 -7.98
C ARG A 73 -5.97 -8.39 -8.16
N ASP A 74 -6.81 -8.28 -7.13
CA ASP A 74 -8.18 -8.76 -7.20
C ASP A 74 -9.08 -7.91 -8.10
N LEU A 75 -8.87 -6.60 -8.15
CA LEU A 75 -9.56 -5.73 -9.11
C LEU A 75 -9.14 -6.06 -10.53
N THR A 76 -7.84 -6.24 -10.78
CA THR A 76 -7.33 -6.68 -12.08
C THR A 76 -7.94 -8.02 -12.48
N ARG A 77 -7.97 -8.99 -11.55
CA ARG A 77 -8.58 -10.31 -11.78
C ARG A 77 -10.08 -10.21 -12.10
N ARG A 78 -10.84 -9.38 -11.37
CA ARG A 78 -12.27 -9.18 -11.62
C ARG A 78 -12.53 -8.53 -12.97
N ARG A 79 -11.73 -7.50 -13.33
CA ARG A 79 -11.80 -6.85 -14.64
C ARG A 79 -11.62 -7.86 -15.78
N LEU A 80 -10.59 -8.71 -15.68
CA LEU A 80 -10.32 -9.75 -16.68
C LEU A 80 -11.44 -10.80 -16.75
N ARG A 81 -12.01 -11.20 -15.61
CA ARG A 81 -13.15 -12.15 -15.57
C ARG A 81 -14.41 -11.58 -16.20
N GLY A 82 -14.76 -10.33 -15.89
CA GLY A 82 -15.93 -9.66 -16.47
C GLY A 82 -15.83 -9.52 -17.98
N HIS A 83 -14.64 -9.17 -18.49
CA HIS A 83 -14.43 -9.01 -19.93
C HIS A 83 -14.59 -10.32 -20.72
N ARG A 84 -14.17 -11.46 -20.15
CA ARG A 84 -14.35 -12.77 -20.78
C ARG A 84 -15.80 -13.18 -20.92
N ASN A 85 -16.65 -12.87 -19.94
CA ASN A 85 -18.05 -13.30 -19.96
C ASN A 85 -18.92 -12.48 -20.94
N SER A 86 -18.47 -11.30 -21.35
CA SER A 86 -19.18 -10.45 -22.34
C SER A 86 -18.83 -10.78 -23.81
N ALA A 87 -17.74 -11.51 -24.06
CA ALA A 87 -17.29 -11.85 -25.42
C ALA A 87 -17.93 -13.14 -25.97
N ILE A 88 -18.82 -13.77 -25.22
CA ILE A 88 -19.44 -15.08 -25.52
C ILE A 88 -20.97 -14.97 -25.61
N ALA A 89 -21.51 -13.75 -25.71
CA ALA A 89 -22.94 -13.45 -25.82
C ALA A 89 -23.27 -12.89 -27.20
#